data_AF-A0A2G8L0T5-F1
#
_entry.id   AF-A0A2G8L0T5-F1
#
_cell.length_a   1.000
_cell.length_b   1.000
_cell.length_c   1.000
_cell.angle_alpha   90.00
_cell.angle_beta   90.00
_cell.angle_gamma   90.00
#
_symmetry.space_group_name_H-M   'P 1'
#
loop_
_entity.id
_entity.type
_entity.pdbx_description
1 polymer ?
#
loop_
_entity_poly.entity_id
_entity_poly.type
_entity_poly.pdbx_seq_one_letter_code
_entity_poly.pdbx_strand_id
1 'polypeptide(L)'
;MSEYIWLSTTLLFRTYMFISEVSHEDWITSNKYFQELRKTQINGWARAKEELYQKAVATFADAFLAEELQRVEAINAKKQKEICSALYEKVQLWRERKLEIARLEAELQRKNREKLDRERLIEAEKEKKRRDSEKQKQYLFNSTGKIFASLIRLTCSMRRDNNKRNLKRQKRGRNWNYCNRSWKEQAKIDKERVAYRREVEDGKRLKLEEKKHQLYLDEIEREKRLDAIRQLVAVNVESDPYRVMKPTMASNAKLGIGAEEDINIQKPLFDMRGFSSEQVANDPRVKLEQALRQAGLHENPYARKMIFDTKPHRPPRKDMESTVFKKLDK
;
A
#
# COMPACT_ATOMS: atom_id res chain seq x y z
N MET A 1 -47.84 86.07 -151.82
CA MET A 1 -47.16 84.75 -151.70
C MET A 1 -45.62 84.83 -151.74
N SER A 2 -44.98 86.01 -151.60
CA SER A 2 -43.50 86.13 -151.66
C SER A 2 -42.82 86.36 -150.31
N GLU A 3 -43.53 86.83 -149.26
CA GLU A 3 -42.93 87.10 -147.95
C GLU A 3 -42.88 85.87 -147.02
N TYR A 4 -43.79 84.90 -147.18
CA TYR A 4 -43.82 83.67 -146.37
C TYR A 4 -42.66 82.70 -146.66
N ILE A 5 -42.14 82.71 -147.90
CA ILE A 5 -41.03 81.84 -148.30
C ILE A 5 -39.70 82.35 -147.70
N TRP A 6 -39.51 83.67 -147.60
CA TRP A 6 -38.33 84.29 -146.98
C TRP A 6 -38.30 84.16 -145.45
N LEU A 7 -39.45 84.23 -144.78
CA LEU A 7 -39.54 83.98 -143.34
C LEU A 7 -39.32 82.50 -143.00
N SER A 8 -39.78 81.57 -143.84
CA SER A 8 -39.59 80.13 -143.62
C SER A 8 -38.14 79.68 -143.83
N THR A 9 -37.43 80.19 -144.83
CA THR A 9 -36.03 79.84 -145.06
C THR A 9 -35.11 80.44 -144.00
N THR A 10 -35.40 81.66 -143.54
CA THR A 10 -34.64 82.28 -142.43
C THR A 10 -34.91 81.61 -141.08
N LEU A 11 -36.14 81.18 -140.78
CA LEU A 11 -36.43 80.37 -139.59
C LEU A 11 -35.74 79.01 -139.63
N LEU A 12 -35.80 78.29 -140.76
CA LEU A 12 -35.13 76.99 -140.91
C LEU A 12 -33.60 77.11 -140.80
N PHE A 13 -33.02 78.16 -141.38
CA PHE A 13 -31.57 78.43 -141.25
C PHE A 13 -31.19 78.77 -139.82
N ARG A 14 -32.02 79.54 -139.11
CA ARG A 14 -31.79 79.91 -137.71
C ARG A 14 -31.98 78.73 -136.75
N THR A 15 -32.94 77.85 -136.99
CA THR A 15 -33.09 76.60 -136.22
C THR A 15 -31.97 75.61 -136.51
N TYR A 16 -31.52 75.50 -137.76
CA TYR A 16 -30.40 74.63 -138.11
C TYR A 16 -29.09 75.13 -137.52
N MET A 17 -28.85 76.44 -137.56
CA MET A 17 -27.70 77.07 -136.91
C MET A 17 -27.75 76.91 -135.39
N PHE A 18 -28.91 77.12 -134.75
CA PHE A 18 -29.06 76.92 -133.30
C PHE A 18 -28.87 75.46 -132.87
N ILE A 19 -29.41 74.49 -133.63
CA ILE A 19 -29.17 73.07 -133.37
C ILE A 19 -27.69 72.71 -133.55
N SER A 20 -27.02 73.29 -134.55
CA SER A 20 -25.58 73.12 -134.75
C SER A 20 -24.75 73.74 -133.62
N GLU A 21 -25.14 74.91 -133.11
CA GLU A 21 -24.45 75.57 -131.98
C GLU A 21 -24.64 74.79 -130.68
N VAL A 22 -25.87 74.37 -130.35
CA VAL A 22 -26.16 73.55 -129.17
C VAL A 22 -25.44 72.21 -129.24
N SER A 23 -25.44 71.55 -130.41
CA SER A 23 -24.70 70.28 -130.60
C SER A 23 -23.19 70.46 -130.43
N HIS A 24 -22.65 71.61 -130.81
CA HIS A 24 -21.24 71.94 -130.62
C HIS A 24 -20.91 72.25 -129.15
N GLU A 25 -21.79 72.93 -128.42
CA GLU A 25 -21.65 73.14 -126.97
C GLU A 25 -21.73 71.83 -126.18
N ASP A 26 -22.67 70.94 -126.52
CA ASP A 26 -22.80 69.59 -125.95
C ASP A 26 -21.55 68.74 -126.23
N TRP A 27 -20.98 68.85 -127.44
CA TRP A 27 -19.73 68.18 -127.78
C TRP A 27 -18.55 68.74 -126.96
N ILE A 28 -18.44 70.06 -126.80
CA ILE A 28 -17.38 70.69 -126.00
C ILE A 28 -17.49 70.25 -124.54
N THR A 29 -18.68 70.27 -123.94
CA THR A 29 -18.90 69.87 -122.54
C THR A 29 -18.61 68.38 -122.35
N SER A 30 -19.08 67.51 -123.25
CA SER A 30 -18.78 66.07 -123.23
C SER A 30 -17.29 65.78 -123.37
N ASN A 31 -16.59 66.48 -124.27
CA ASN A 31 -15.15 66.33 -124.46
C ASN A 31 -14.36 66.82 -123.24
N LYS A 32 -14.72 67.95 -122.64
CA LYS A 32 -14.14 68.42 -121.37
C LYS A 32 -14.35 67.40 -120.26
N TYR A 33 -15.57 66.88 -120.11
CA TYR A 33 -15.89 65.84 -119.12
C TYR A 33 -15.06 64.57 -119.36
N PHE A 34 -14.96 64.10 -120.62
CA PHE A 34 -14.14 62.94 -120.96
C PHE A 34 -12.66 63.15 -120.64
N GLN A 35 -12.12 64.35 -120.91
CA GLN A 35 -10.74 64.69 -120.58
C GLN A 35 -10.50 64.72 -119.06
N GLU A 36 -11.42 65.29 -118.28
CA GLU A 36 -11.34 65.29 -116.81
C GLU A 36 -11.52 63.88 -116.23
N LEU A 37 -12.43 63.08 -116.79
CA LEU A 37 -12.59 61.67 -116.41
C LEU A 37 -11.31 60.87 -116.70
N ARG A 38 -10.70 61.08 -117.86
CA ARG A 38 -9.42 60.45 -118.21
C ARG A 38 -8.30 60.87 -117.26
N LYS A 39 -8.20 62.15 -116.92
CA LYS A 39 -7.20 62.66 -115.94
C LYS A 39 -7.43 62.06 -114.55
N THR A 40 -8.67 62.05 -114.06
CA THR A 40 -9.00 61.50 -112.73
C THR A 40 -8.72 60.00 -112.66
N GLN A 41 -9.02 59.24 -113.71
CA GLN A 41 -8.66 57.83 -113.81
C GLN A 41 -7.15 57.64 -113.78
N ILE A 42 -6.37 58.33 -114.64
CA ILE A 42 -4.90 58.22 -114.67
C ILE A 42 -4.30 58.58 -113.30
N ASN A 43 -4.76 59.66 -112.68
CA ASN A 43 -4.29 60.09 -111.36
C ASN A 43 -4.73 59.15 -110.24
N GLY A 44 -5.90 58.53 -110.37
CA GLY A 44 -6.40 57.49 -109.46
C GLY A 44 -5.54 56.24 -109.53
N TRP A 45 -5.21 55.79 -110.75
CA TRP A 45 -4.29 54.68 -111.00
C TRP A 45 -2.89 54.96 -110.45
N ALA A 46 -2.34 56.16 -110.70
CA ALA A 46 -1.03 56.55 -110.19
C ALA A 46 -0.99 56.54 -108.64
N ARG A 47 -2.02 57.08 -107.98
CA ARG A 47 -2.15 57.07 -106.52
C ARG A 47 -2.32 55.66 -105.96
N ALA A 48 -3.22 54.85 -106.51
CA ALA A 48 -3.44 53.48 -106.06
C ALA A 48 -2.18 52.62 -106.22
N LYS A 49 -1.43 52.83 -107.31
CA LYS A 49 -0.12 52.20 -107.51
C LYS A 49 0.85 52.60 -106.39
N GLU A 50 1.01 53.90 -106.14
CA GLU A 50 1.92 54.40 -105.09
C GLU A 50 1.53 53.89 -103.70
N GLU A 51 0.24 53.93 -103.35
CA GLU A 51 -0.26 53.39 -102.08
C GLU A 51 0.02 51.89 -101.94
N LEU A 52 -0.13 51.12 -103.03
CA LEU A 52 0.20 49.70 -103.03
C LEU A 52 1.70 49.48 -102.81
N TYR A 53 2.57 50.26 -103.46
CA TYR A 53 4.01 50.21 -103.25
C TYR A 53 4.37 50.55 -101.80
N GLN A 54 3.81 51.62 -101.24
CA GLN A 54 4.07 52.02 -99.86
C GLN A 54 3.59 50.99 -98.85
N LYS A 55 2.39 50.42 -99.07
CA LYS A 55 1.88 49.32 -98.24
C LYS A 55 2.76 48.09 -98.34
N ALA A 56 3.18 47.70 -99.54
CA ALA A 56 4.09 46.58 -99.71
C ALA A 56 5.40 46.82 -98.94
N VAL A 57 6.02 47.98 -99.12
CA VAL A 57 7.26 48.36 -98.40
C VAL A 57 7.05 48.33 -96.88
N ALA A 58 5.95 48.90 -96.37
CA ALA A 58 5.64 48.88 -94.94
C ALA A 58 5.45 47.45 -94.42
N THR A 59 4.68 46.61 -95.12
CA THR A 59 4.47 45.21 -94.71
C THR A 59 5.75 44.40 -94.70
N PHE A 60 6.66 44.63 -95.65
CA PHE A 60 7.96 43.98 -95.65
C PHE A 60 8.84 44.49 -94.50
N ALA A 61 8.85 45.79 -94.24
CA ALA A 61 9.57 46.37 -93.10
C ALA A 61 9.07 45.80 -91.76
N ASP A 62 7.74 45.74 -91.57
CA ASP A 62 7.12 45.16 -90.38
C ASP A 62 7.46 43.66 -90.24
N ALA A 63 7.46 42.91 -91.35
CA ALA A 63 7.83 41.50 -91.34
C ALA A 63 9.31 41.29 -90.95
N PHE A 64 10.24 42.10 -91.49
CA PHE A 64 11.65 42.04 -91.10
C PHE A 64 11.87 42.42 -89.63
N LEU A 65 11.19 43.46 -89.15
CA LEU A 65 11.26 43.84 -87.74
C LEU A 65 10.71 42.73 -86.84
N ALA A 66 9.60 42.10 -87.21
CA ALA A 66 9.02 40.99 -86.47
C ALA A 66 9.97 39.78 -86.41
N GLU A 67 10.65 39.44 -87.52
CA GLU A 67 11.65 38.37 -87.56
C GLU A 67 12.85 38.67 -86.63
N GLU A 68 13.39 39.88 -86.69
CA GLU A 68 14.52 40.27 -85.84
C GLU A 68 14.12 40.31 -84.34
N LEU A 69 12.91 40.78 -84.01
CA LEU A 69 12.39 40.72 -82.66
C LEU A 69 12.26 39.27 -82.16
N GLN A 70 11.68 38.37 -82.97
CA GLN A 70 11.58 36.96 -82.63
C GLN A 70 12.96 36.31 -82.42
N ARG A 71 13.94 36.69 -83.24
CA ARG A 71 15.33 36.22 -83.10
C ARG A 71 15.94 36.69 -81.78
N VAL A 72 15.74 37.95 -81.40
CA VAL A 72 16.21 38.50 -80.11
C VAL A 72 15.51 37.81 -78.93
N GLU A 73 14.19 37.60 -79.01
CA GLU A 73 13.41 36.87 -78.01
C GLU A 73 13.91 35.43 -77.86
N ALA A 74 14.19 34.74 -78.96
CA ALA A 74 14.74 33.39 -78.94
C ALA A 74 16.12 33.34 -78.26
N ILE A 75 16.98 34.33 -78.51
CA ILE A 75 18.28 34.46 -77.84
C ILE A 75 18.08 34.72 -76.34
N ASN A 76 17.17 35.62 -75.97
CA ASN A 76 16.88 35.94 -74.58
C ASN A 76 16.29 34.74 -73.83
N ALA A 77 15.38 33.99 -74.45
CA ALA A 77 14.81 32.77 -73.90
C ALA A 77 15.89 31.70 -73.66
N LYS A 78 16.87 31.56 -74.57
CA LYS A 78 18.03 30.67 -74.37
C LYS A 78 18.87 31.11 -73.17
N LYS A 79 19.25 32.39 -73.10
CA LYS A 79 20.00 32.94 -71.95
C LYS A 79 19.26 32.75 -70.63
N GLN A 80 17.94 32.97 -70.62
CA GLN A 80 17.14 32.81 -69.42
C GLN A 80 17.09 31.35 -68.97
N LYS A 81 16.98 30.39 -69.91
CA LYS A 81 17.08 28.95 -69.61
C LYS A 81 18.43 28.58 -68.99
N GLU A 82 19.54 29.09 -69.53
CA GLU A 82 20.88 28.86 -68.99
C GLU A 82 21.04 29.43 -67.56
N ILE A 83 20.50 30.63 -67.31
CA ILE A 83 20.50 31.23 -65.97
C ILE A 83 19.66 30.38 -65.01
N CYS A 84 18.46 29.95 -65.43
CA CYS A 84 17.60 29.11 -64.60
C CYS A 84 18.24 27.75 -64.29
N SER A 85 18.90 27.10 -65.25
CA SER A 85 19.61 25.84 -65.00
C SER A 85 20.78 26.02 -64.04
N ALA A 86 21.59 27.07 -64.22
CA ALA A 86 22.70 27.38 -63.33
C ALA A 86 22.23 27.71 -61.89
N LEU A 87 21.12 28.43 -61.74
CA LEU A 87 20.52 28.69 -60.43
C LEU A 87 19.94 27.42 -59.81
N TYR A 88 19.30 26.56 -60.60
CA TYR A 88 18.77 25.29 -60.13
C TYR A 88 19.88 24.41 -59.55
N GLU A 89 21.00 24.26 -60.25
CA GLU A 89 22.17 23.51 -59.77
C GLU A 89 22.71 24.09 -58.45
N LYS A 90 22.83 25.41 -58.34
CA LYS A 90 23.26 26.07 -57.09
C LYS A 90 22.30 25.79 -55.94
N VAL A 91 20.99 25.81 -56.19
CA VAL A 91 19.98 25.51 -55.18
C VAL A 91 20.02 24.04 -54.77
N GLN A 92 20.24 23.12 -55.71
CA GLN A 92 20.41 21.69 -55.39
C GLN A 92 21.63 21.45 -54.51
N LEU A 93 22.79 21.99 -54.89
CA LEU A 93 24.01 21.90 -54.06
C LEU A 93 23.82 22.52 -52.68
N TRP A 94 23.10 23.64 -52.58
CA TRP A 94 22.78 24.25 -51.29
C TRP A 94 21.88 23.36 -50.43
N ARG A 95 20.86 22.73 -51.02
CA ARG A 95 19.96 21.78 -50.32
C ARG A 95 20.73 20.57 -49.81
N GLU A 96 21.59 19.97 -50.64
CA GLU A 96 22.44 18.84 -50.26
C GLU A 96 23.36 19.21 -49.09
N ARG A 97 24.05 20.35 -49.18
CA ARG A 97 24.88 20.86 -48.08
C ARG A 97 24.08 21.09 -46.80
N LYS A 98 22.88 21.65 -46.91
CA LYS A 98 22.00 21.87 -45.75
C LYS A 98 21.54 20.57 -45.11
N LEU A 99 21.20 19.57 -45.91
CA LEU A 99 20.85 18.24 -45.41
C LEU A 99 22.04 17.58 -44.72
N GLU A 100 23.25 17.71 -45.28
CA GLU A 100 24.44 17.14 -44.67
C GLU A 100 24.80 17.82 -43.35
N ILE A 101 24.71 19.15 -43.28
CA ILE A 101 24.86 19.89 -42.02
C ILE A 101 23.83 19.42 -40.99
N ALA A 102 22.56 19.29 -41.37
CA ALA A 102 21.52 18.83 -40.46
C ALA A 102 21.76 17.40 -39.96
N ARG A 103 22.28 16.49 -40.81
CA ARG A 103 22.69 15.15 -40.40
C ARG A 103 23.81 15.19 -39.38
N LEU A 104 24.87 15.96 -39.64
CA LEU A 104 26.01 16.10 -38.74
C LEU A 104 25.60 16.73 -37.39
N GLU A 105 24.72 17.74 -37.41
CA GLU A 105 24.16 18.32 -36.19
C GLU A 105 23.34 17.30 -35.39
N ALA A 106 22.51 16.49 -36.05
CA ALA A 106 21.75 15.43 -35.40
C ALA A 106 22.66 14.35 -34.78
N GLU A 107 23.74 13.95 -35.47
CA GLU A 107 24.73 13.03 -34.92
C GLU A 107 25.46 13.59 -33.70
N LEU A 108 25.85 14.87 -33.76
CA LEU A 108 26.49 15.55 -32.65
C LEU A 108 25.55 15.64 -31.45
N GLN A 109 24.28 16.00 -31.68
CA GLN A 109 23.25 16.02 -30.64
C GLN A 109 23.05 14.63 -30.02
N ARG A 110 23.02 13.56 -30.82
CA ARG A 110 22.94 12.19 -30.33
C ARG A 110 24.13 11.84 -29.43
N LYS A 111 25.36 12.12 -29.89
CA LYS A 111 26.58 11.88 -29.09
C LYS A 111 26.58 12.68 -27.78
N ASN A 112 26.11 13.93 -27.80
CA ASN A 112 26.02 14.76 -26.61
C ASN A 112 24.97 14.22 -25.61
N ARG A 113 23.82 13.75 -26.10
CA ARG A 113 22.80 13.09 -25.27
C ARG A 113 23.35 11.82 -24.63
N GLU A 114 24.01 10.96 -25.40
CA GLU A 114 24.63 9.74 -24.89
C GLU A 114 25.69 10.03 -23.82
N LYS A 115 26.52 11.08 -24.01
CA LYS A 115 27.48 11.51 -22.98
C LYS A 115 26.78 11.97 -21.70
N LEU A 116 25.76 12.83 -21.83
CA LEU A 116 24.99 13.32 -20.70
C LEU A 116 24.30 12.18 -19.93
N ASP A 117 23.74 11.21 -20.66
CA ASP A 117 23.10 10.04 -20.04
C ASP A 117 24.13 9.14 -19.33
N ARG A 118 25.32 8.95 -19.91
CA ARG A 118 26.42 8.25 -19.23
C ARG A 118 26.86 8.97 -17.95
N GLU A 119 27.00 10.30 -18.00
CA GLU A 119 27.33 11.11 -16.81
C GLU A 119 26.24 10.98 -15.73
N ARG A 120 24.97 11.03 -16.12
CA ARG A 120 23.83 10.81 -15.20
C ARG A 120 23.84 9.42 -14.58
N LEU A 121 24.16 8.38 -15.36
CA LEU A 121 24.27 7.02 -14.85
C LEU A 121 25.42 6.89 -13.85
N ILE A 122 26.58 7.47 -14.15
CA ILE A 122 27.73 7.50 -13.23
C ILE A 122 27.37 8.23 -11.94
N GLU A 123 26.70 9.38 -12.02
CA GLU A 123 26.29 10.15 -10.85
C GLU A 123 25.23 9.41 -10.03
N ALA A 124 24.26 8.77 -10.69
CA ALA A 124 23.27 7.93 -10.02
C ALA A 124 23.91 6.72 -9.30
N GLU A 125 24.95 6.12 -9.89
CA GLU A 125 25.69 5.02 -9.27
C GLU A 125 26.48 5.49 -8.04
N LYS A 126 27.15 6.66 -8.11
CA LYS A 126 27.82 7.29 -6.96
C LYS A 126 26.83 7.58 -5.84
N GLU A 127 25.69 8.17 -6.16
CA GLU A 127 24.65 8.48 -5.19
C GLU A 127 24.04 7.21 -4.57
N LYS A 128 23.89 6.14 -5.35
CA LYS A 128 23.48 4.83 -4.83
C LYS A 128 24.50 4.27 -3.84
N LYS A 129 25.79 4.29 -4.18
CA LYS A 129 26.89 3.87 -3.29
C LYS A 129 26.92 4.69 -2.00
N ARG A 130 26.69 6.01 -2.08
CA ARG A 130 26.60 6.89 -0.91
C ARG A 130 25.44 6.49 -0.01
N ARG A 131 24.23 6.36 -0.56
CA ARG A 131 23.03 5.94 0.18
C ARG A 131 23.18 4.56 0.82
N ASP A 132 23.80 3.62 0.12
CA ASP A 132 24.01 2.26 0.65
C ASP A 132 25.03 2.28 1.80
N SER A 133 26.09 3.09 1.69
CA SER A 133 27.06 3.30 2.77
C SER A 133 26.42 3.95 4.02
N GLU A 134 25.57 4.94 3.83
CA GLU A 134 24.81 5.58 4.91
C GLU A 134 23.83 4.60 5.58
N LYS A 135 23.11 3.79 4.80
CA LYS A 135 22.23 2.74 5.33
C LYS A 135 23.00 1.70 6.15
N GLN A 136 24.18 1.28 5.68
CA GLN A 136 25.03 0.36 6.43
C GLN A 136 25.49 0.97 7.76
N LYS A 137 25.94 2.24 7.76
CA LYS A 137 26.28 2.96 9.00
C LYS A 137 25.09 3.04 9.96
N GLN A 138 23.90 3.40 9.46
CA GLN A 138 22.69 3.46 10.27
C GLN A 138 22.30 2.09 10.83
N TYR A 139 22.45 1.04 10.03
CA TYR A 139 22.19 -0.33 10.48
C TYR A 139 23.14 -0.74 11.60
N LEU A 140 24.43 -0.46 11.46
CA LEU A 140 25.44 -0.72 12.50
C LEU A 140 25.16 0.10 13.77
N PHE A 141 24.81 1.38 13.65
CA PHE A 141 24.43 2.20 14.78
C PHE A 141 23.17 1.68 15.50
N ASN A 142 22.15 1.28 14.74
CA ASN A 142 20.93 0.73 15.31
C ASN A 142 21.16 -0.64 15.97
N SER A 143 21.98 -1.50 15.37
CA SER A 143 22.29 -2.83 15.93
C SER A 143 23.10 -2.71 17.22
N THR A 144 24.12 -1.86 17.25
CA THR A 144 24.89 -1.55 18.46
C THR A 144 24.02 -0.91 19.54
N GLY A 145 23.13 0.02 19.17
CA GLY A 145 22.15 0.60 20.10
C GLY A 145 21.20 -0.43 20.73
N LYS A 146 20.74 -1.42 19.95
CA LYS A 146 19.92 -2.53 20.48
C LYS A 146 20.67 -3.39 21.48
N ILE A 147 21.94 -3.72 21.19
CA ILE A 147 22.81 -4.49 22.10
C ILE A 147 23.00 -3.71 23.40
N PHE A 148 23.31 -2.43 23.32
CA PHE A 148 23.50 -1.56 24.48
C PHE A 148 22.23 -1.45 25.34
N ALA A 149 21.06 -1.27 24.70
CA ALA A 149 19.77 -1.25 25.40
C ALA A 149 19.42 -2.60 26.07
N SER A 150 19.87 -3.72 25.49
CA SER A 150 19.74 -5.04 26.12
C SER A 150 20.62 -5.15 27.37
N LEU A 151 21.87 -4.70 27.28
CA LEU A 151 22.82 -4.71 28.40
C LEU A 151 22.36 -3.82 29.57
N ILE A 152 21.82 -2.64 29.27
CA ILE A 152 21.22 -1.75 30.27
C ILE A 152 20.02 -2.43 30.95
N ARG A 153 19.13 -3.07 30.18
CA ARG A 153 17.97 -3.79 30.76
C ARG A 153 18.41 -4.90 31.70
N LEU A 154 19.41 -5.69 31.29
CA LEU A 154 19.96 -6.77 32.12
C LEU A 154 20.56 -6.24 33.42
N THR A 155 21.40 -5.19 33.34
CA THR A 155 22.04 -4.58 34.52
C THR A 155 21.01 -3.94 35.45
N CYS A 156 19.99 -3.25 34.93
CA CYS A 156 18.88 -2.74 35.74
C CYS A 156 18.10 -3.86 36.43
N SER A 157 17.85 -4.99 35.75
CA SER A 157 17.18 -6.15 36.34
C SER A 157 18.01 -6.74 37.49
N MET A 158 19.30 -6.97 37.27
CA MET A 158 20.20 -7.46 38.31
C MET A 158 20.24 -6.52 39.52
N ARG A 159 20.29 -5.20 39.29
CA ARG A 159 20.26 -4.21 40.38
C ARG A 159 18.94 -4.26 41.17
N ARG A 160 17.79 -4.42 40.50
CA ARG A 160 16.49 -4.59 41.18
C ARG A 160 16.44 -5.86 42.01
N ASP A 161 16.94 -6.97 41.49
CA ASP A 161 16.95 -8.25 42.21
C ASP A 161 17.89 -8.22 43.41
N ASN A 162 19.05 -7.59 43.27
CA ASN A 162 19.98 -7.42 44.38
C ASN A 162 19.38 -6.52 45.47
N ASN A 163 18.70 -5.43 45.09
CA ASN A 163 17.94 -4.60 46.03
C ASN A 163 16.85 -5.39 46.75
N LYS A 164 16.09 -6.24 46.05
CA LYS A 164 15.08 -7.12 46.68
C LYS A 164 15.72 -8.10 47.66
N ARG A 165 16.86 -8.71 47.31
CA ARG A 165 17.61 -9.62 48.19
C ARG A 165 18.10 -8.90 49.44
N ASN A 166 18.66 -7.70 49.29
CA ASN A 166 19.11 -6.86 50.40
C ASN A 166 17.95 -6.44 51.31
N LEU A 167 16.81 -6.05 50.74
CA LEU A 167 15.62 -5.72 51.52
C LEU A 167 15.11 -6.94 52.32
N LYS A 168 15.09 -8.14 51.71
CA LYS A 168 14.75 -9.38 52.41
C LYS A 168 15.73 -9.69 53.55
N ARG A 169 17.05 -9.51 53.32
CA ARG A 169 18.07 -9.66 54.37
C ARG A 169 17.83 -8.68 55.52
N GLN A 170 17.54 -7.41 55.22
CA GLN A 170 17.26 -6.40 56.24
C GLN A 170 15.99 -6.74 57.03
N LYS A 171 14.91 -7.16 56.35
CA LYS A 171 13.67 -7.61 57.02
C LYS A 171 13.90 -8.83 57.91
N ARG A 172 14.70 -9.81 57.46
CA ARG A 172 15.11 -10.96 58.27
C ARG A 172 15.90 -10.53 59.50
N GLY A 173 16.85 -9.62 59.35
CA GLY A 173 17.63 -9.07 60.47
C GLY A 173 16.75 -8.35 61.49
N ARG A 174 15.81 -7.51 61.03
CA ARG A 174 14.83 -6.84 61.92
C ARG A 174 13.95 -7.84 62.66
N ASN A 175 13.43 -8.86 61.96
CA ASN A 175 12.61 -9.90 62.57
C ASN A 175 13.40 -10.73 63.59
N TRP A 176 14.63 -11.11 63.26
CA TRP A 176 15.52 -11.80 64.19
C TRP A 176 15.80 -10.95 65.45
N ASN A 177 16.09 -9.66 65.29
CA ASN A 177 16.27 -8.75 66.43
C ASN A 177 15.02 -8.66 67.31
N TYR A 178 13.84 -8.60 66.70
CA TYR A 178 12.56 -8.59 67.41
C TYR A 178 12.34 -9.90 68.19
N CYS A 179 12.44 -11.06 67.53
CA CYS A 179 12.32 -12.36 68.19
C CYS A 179 13.35 -12.55 69.30
N ASN A 180 14.60 -12.14 69.08
CA ASN A 180 15.66 -12.23 70.08
C ASN A 180 15.37 -11.37 71.31
N ARG A 181 14.77 -10.18 71.12
CA ARG A 181 14.32 -9.33 72.23
C ARG A 181 13.19 -10.01 73.02
N SER A 182 12.20 -10.58 72.32
CA SER A 182 11.12 -11.34 72.96
C SER A 182 11.65 -12.57 73.71
N TRP A 183 12.59 -13.32 73.15
CA TRP A 183 13.23 -14.47 73.82
C TRP A 183 14.03 -14.05 75.05
N LYS A 184 14.75 -12.93 75.01
CA LYS A 184 15.47 -12.40 76.18
C LYS A 184 14.52 -12.01 77.30
N GLU A 185 13.38 -11.42 76.98
CA GLU A 185 12.38 -11.05 77.98
C GLU A 185 11.70 -12.30 78.56
N GLN A 186 11.35 -13.25 77.70
CA GLN A 186 10.79 -14.53 78.11
C GLN A 186 11.75 -15.33 78.99
N ALA A 187 13.06 -15.29 78.71
CA ALA A 187 14.08 -15.97 79.51
C ALA A 187 14.15 -15.43 80.94
N LYS A 188 13.87 -14.14 81.18
CA LYS A 188 13.78 -13.59 82.54
C LYS A 188 12.57 -14.14 83.29
N ILE A 189 11.40 -14.12 82.64
CA ILE A 189 10.16 -14.66 83.20
C ILE A 189 10.29 -16.16 83.46
N ASP A 190 10.89 -16.90 82.53
CA ASP A 190 11.11 -18.34 82.67
C ASP A 190 12.10 -18.64 83.81
N LYS A 191 13.13 -17.81 84.02
CA LYS A 191 14.06 -17.93 85.15
C LYS A 191 13.34 -17.78 86.50
N GLU A 192 12.47 -16.78 86.62
CA GLU A 192 11.64 -16.57 87.81
C GLU A 192 10.64 -17.71 88.02
N ARG A 193 9.97 -18.16 86.95
CA ARG A 193 9.03 -19.29 86.99
C ARG A 193 9.72 -20.58 87.42
N VAL A 194 10.93 -20.84 86.93
CA VAL A 194 11.71 -22.02 87.29
C VAL A 194 12.18 -21.95 88.74
N ALA A 195 12.60 -20.77 89.22
CA ALA A 195 12.96 -20.57 90.63
C ALA A 195 11.77 -20.86 91.56
N TYR A 196 10.60 -20.29 91.26
CA TYR A 196 9.36 -20.58 92.00
C TYR A 196 8.97 -22.06 91.96
N ARG A 197 9.06 -22.72 90.80
CA ARG A 197 8.79 -24.16 90.69
C ARG A 197 9.75 -24.98 91.53
N ARG A 198 11.03 -24.62 91.56
CA ARG A 198 12.05 -25.27 92.38
C ARG A 198 11.73 -25.12 93.88
N GLU A 199 11.37 -23.92 94.33
CA GLU A 199 10.95 -23.68 95.72
C GLU A 199 9.70 -24.49 96.12
N VAL A 200 8.70 -24.57 95.22
CA VAL A 200 7.50 -25.40 95.45
C VAL A 200 7.86 -26.88 95.54
N GLU A 201 8.74 -27.38 94.68
CA GLU A 201 9.20 -28.77 94.71
C GLU A 201 10.02 -29.07 95.96
N ASP A 202 10.91 -28.17 96.38
CA ASP A 202 11.67 -28.28 97.63
C ASP A 202 10.76 -28.29 98.86
N GLY A 203 9.74 -27.43 98.89
CA GLY A 203 8.72 -27.43 99.95
C GLY A 203 7.89 -28.73 100.00
N LYS A 204 7.61 -29.36 98.85
CA LYS A 204 6.97 -30.69 98.81
C LYS A 204 7.90 -31.79 99.29
N ARG A 205 9.18 -31.72 98.96
CA ARG A 205 10.22 -32.67 99.38
C ARG A 205 10.36 -32.69 100.91
N LEU A 206 10.47 -31.52 101.53
CA LEU A 206 10.55 -31.37 102.99
C LEU A 206 9.31 -31.94 103.69
N LYS A 207 8.10 -31.58 103.22
CA LYS A 207 6.84 -32.15 103.77
C LYS A 207 6.74 -33.67 103.62
N LEU A 208 7.30 -34.23 102.54
CA LEU A 208 7.34 -35.67 102.33
C LEU A 208 8.32 -36.34 103.29
N GLU A 209 9.49 -35.73 103.54
CA GLU A 209 10.47 -36.20 104.52
C GLU A 209 9.91 -36.16 105.94
N GLU A 210 9.22 -35.08 106.33
CA GLU A 210 8.50 -34.97 107.61
C GLU A 210 7.44 -36.07 107.77
N LYS A 211 6.62 -36.30 106.73
CA LYS A 211 5.62 -37.39 106.73
C LYS A 211 6.26 -38.77 106.80
N LYS A 212 7.36 -39.01 106.07
CA LYS A 212 8.10 -40.27 106.15
C LYS A 212 8.65 -40.51 107.55
N HIS A 213 9.14 -39.45 108.19
CA HIS A 213 9.62 -39.54 109.57
C HIS A 213 8.48 -39.88 110.55
N GLN A 214 7.30 -39.27 110.40
CA GLN A 214 6.11 -39.62 111.19
C GLN A 214 5.69 -41.08 110.95
N LEU A 215 5.58 -41.49 109.69
CA LEU A 215 5.22 -42.87 109.33
C LEU A 215 6.23 -43.88 109.88
N TYR A 216 7.52 -43.54 109.92
CA TYR A 216 8.54 -44.40 110.50
C TYR A 216 8.33 -44.60 112.01
N LEU A 217 7.95 -43.55 112.75
CA LEU A 217 7.60 -43.65 114.16
C LEU A 217 6.32 -44.49 114.37
N ASP A 218 5.30 -44.25 113.55
CA ASP A 218 4.04 -45.00 113.58
C ASP A 218 4.23 -46.48 113.25
N GLU A 219 5.10 -46.81 112.28
CA GLU A 219 5.39 -48.19 111.90
C GLU A 219 6.16 -48.92 113.01
N ILE A 220 7.08 -48.26 113.73
CA ILE A 220 7.71 -48.83 114.93
C ILE A 220 6.66 -49.15 115.99
N GLU A 221 5.66 -48.27 116.20
CA GLU A 221 4.56 -48.56 117.13
C GLU A 221 3.65 -49.68 116.64
N ARG A 222 3.37 -49.73 115.33
CA ARG A 222 2.53 -50.73 114.70
C ARG A 222 3.19 -52.10 114.69
N GLU A 223 4.48 -52.19 114.43
CA GLU A 223 5.24 -53.43 114.37
C GLU A 223 5.33 -54.06 115.76
N LYS A 224 5.48 -53.24 116.82
CA LYS A 224 5.30 -53.69 118.21
C LYS A 224 3.91 -54.30 118.46
N ARG A 225 2.84 -53.72 117.90
CA ARG A 225 1.47 -54.26 118.01
C ARG A 225 1.27 -55.52 117.17
N LEU A 226 1.82 -55.57 115.96
CA LEU A 226 1.66 -56.70 115.04
C LEU A 226 2.48 -57.91 115.46
N ASP A 227 3.68 -57.74 116.02
CA ASP A 227 4.45 -58.86 116.58
C ASP A 227 3.71 -59.53 117.74
N ALA A 228 3.00 -58.75 118.56
CA ALA A 228 2.11 -59.29 119.58
C ALA A 228 0.97 -60.13 118.98
N ILE A 229 0.47 -59.77 117.79
CA ILE A 229 -0.63 -60.48 117.10
C ILE A 229 -0.13 -61.67 116.27
N ARG A 230 1.03 -61.56 115.61
CA ARG A 230 1.62 -62.63 114.79
C ARG A 230 1.97 -63.87 115.62
N GLN A 231 2.35 -63.68 116.88
CA GLN A 231 2.50 -64.78 117.83
C GLN A 231 1.18 -65.55 118.10
N LEU A 232 0.02 -64.94 117.84
CA LEU A 232 -1.29 -65.53 118.16
C LEU A 232 -1.93 -66.35 117.01
N VAL A 233 -1.57 -66.15 115.73
CA VAL A 233 -2.49 -66.52 114.61
C VAL A 233 -1.89 -67.38 113.45
N ALA A 234 -0.60 -67.66 113.35
CA ALA A 234 -0.06 -68.25 112.11
C ALA A 234 -0.50 -69.72 111.81
N VAL A 235 -1.08 -69.97 110.61
CA VAL A 235 -1.44 -71.29 110.03
C VAL A 235 -1.14 -71.33 108.51
N ASN A 236 -0.60 -72.45 107.98
CA ASN A 236 -0.05 -72.59 106.61
C ASN A 236 -0.79 -73.63 105.71
N VAL A 237 -1.09 -73.30 104.43
CA VAL A 237 -1.38 -74.23 103.28
C VAL A 237 -1.03 -73.59 101.90
N GLU A 238 -0.72 -74.39 100.84
CA GLU A 238 -0.20 -74.01 99.49
C GLU A 238 -1.21 -74.08 98.28
N SER A 239 -0.84 -73.55 97.08
CA SER A 239 -1.72 -73.18 95.92
C SER A 239 -1.27 -73.71 94.53
N ASP A 240 -2.20 -74.01 93.58
CA ASP A 240 -1.97 -74.69 92.26
C ASP A 240 -2.17 -73.81 90.97
N PRO A 241 -1.21 -73.78 90.01
CA PRO A 241 -1.14 -72.86 88.84
C PRO A 241 -1.81 -73.24 87.47
N TYR A 242 -2.51 -74.36 87.26
CA TYR A 242 -2.98 -74.78 85.91
C TYR A 242 -4.04 -73.89 85.21
N ARG A 243 -4.64 -72.91 85.90
CA ARG A 243 -5.74 -72.07 85.38
C ARG A 243 -5.33 -71.10 84.26
N VAL A 244 -4.03 -70.92 84.03
CA VAL A 244 -3.49 -69.77 83.28
C VAL A 244 -3.35 -70.01 81.75
N MET A 245 -3.50 -71.25 81.23
CA MET A 245 -2.97 -71.63 79.90
C MET A 245 -3.96 -71.86 78.72
N LYS A 246 -5.22 -71.36 78.69
CA LYS A 246 -6.16 -71.59 77.55
C LYS A 246 -6.38 -70.37 76.61
N PRO A 247 -6.39 -70.55 75.26
CA PRO A 247 -6.55 -69.45 74.29
C PRO A 247 -7.99 -68.95 74.12
N THR A 248 -8.16 -67.71 73.64
CA THR A 248 -9.43 -66.96 73.60
C THR A 248 -9.95 -66.66 72.18
N MET A 249 -11.24 -66.35 72.08
CA MET A 249 -12.02 -66.21 70.83
C MET A 249 -11.48 -65.18 69.82
N ALA A 250 -10.69 -64.19 70.24
CA ALA A 250 -10.15 -63.15 69.36
C ALA A 250 -9.15 -63.69 68.32
N SER A 251 -8.52 -64.85 68.58
CA SER A 251 -7.52 -65.43 67.68
C SER A 251 -8.13 -66.03 66.40
N ASN A 252 -9.41 -66.44 66.43
CA ASN A 252 -10.04 -67.15 65.31
C ASN A 252 -10.52 -66.23 64.17
N ALA A 253 -10.75 -64.93 64.42
CA ALA A 253 -11.34 -64.01 63.43
C ALA A 253 -10.37 -63.53 62.31
N LYS A 254 -9.06 -63.70 62.47
CA LYS A 254 -8.06 -63.24 61.48
C LYS A 254 -7.91 -64.15 60.27
N LEU A 255 -8.45 -65.36 60.29
CA LEU A 255 -8.23 -66.39 59.25
C LEU A 255 -9.29 -66.41 58.14
N GLY A 256 -10.24 -65.46 58.12
CA GLY A 256 -11.08 -65.21 56.92
C GLY A 256 -12.01 -66.36 56.50
N ILE A 257 -12.38 -67.24 57.42
CA ILE A 257 -13.37 -68.31 57.19
C ILE A 257 -14.77 -67.71 57.42
N GLY A 258 -15.52 -67.40 56.34
CA GLY A 258 -16.97 -67.15 56.42
C GLY A 258 -17.55 -65.84 55.85
N ALA A 259 -16.94 -65.18 54.86
CA ALA A 259 -17.56 -64.01 54.20
C ALA A 259 -17.72 -64.24 52.67
N GLU A 260 -18.96 -64.46 52.23
CA GLU A 260 -19.38 -64.61 50.83
C GLU A 260 -19.89 -63.26 50.27
N GLU A 261 -19.06 -62.48 49.58
CA GLU A 261 -19.53 -61.43 48.66
C GLU A 261 -18.58 -61.31 47.45
N ASP A 262 -19.05 -61.75 46.27
CA ASP A 262 -18.31 -61.70 45.00
C ASP A 262 -18.35 -60.30 44.37
N ILE A 263 -17.19 -59.79 43.95
CA ILE A 263 -17.01 -58.44 43.38
C ILE A 263 -17.36 -58.46 41.88
N ASN A 264 -18.35 -57.68 41.44
CA ASN A 264 -18.82 -57.61 40.04
C ASN A 264 -17.87 -56.81 39.12
N ILE A 265 -17.19 -57.49 38.19
CA ILE A 265 -16.08 -56.98 37.36
C ILE A 265 -16.55 -56.12 36.15
N GLN A 266 -17.84 -56.12 35.80
CA GLN A 266 -18.34 -55.44 34.58
C GLN A 266 -18.64 -53.94 34.73
N LYS A 267 -18.45 -53.33 35.91
CA LYS A 267 -18.68 -51.90 36.09
C LYS A 267 -17.43 -51.10 35.66
N PRO A 268 -17.54 -50.12 34.74
CA PRO A 268 -16.40 -49.30 34.39
C PRO A 268 -15.92 -48.48 35.60
N LEU A 269 -14.60 -48.30 35.68
CA LEU A 269 -13.93 -47.62 36.79
C LEU A 269 -14.26 -46.11 36.84
N PHE A 270 -14.63 -45.49 35.71
CA PHE A 270 -14.98 -44.07 35.58
C PHE A 270 -16.16 -43.83 34.63
N ASP A 271 -16.98 -42.83 34.95
CA ASP A 271 -18.17 -42.45 34.18
C ASP A 271 -17.85 -41.27 33.23
N MET A 272 -18.00 -41.48 31.91
CA MET A 272 -17.72 -40.47 30.88
C MET A 272 -18.90 -39.49 30.76
N ARG A 273 -18.71 -38.21 31.11
CA ARG A 273 -19.73 -37.16 30.98
C ARG A 273 -19.43 -36.25 29.78
N GLY A 274 -20.10 -36.49 28.65
CA GLY A 274 -20.03 -35.67 27.45
C GLY A 274 -21.37 -35.00 27.11
N PHE A 275 -21.39 -34.16 26.07
CA PHE A 275 -22.61 -33.59 25.52
C PHE A 275 -23.12 -34.45 24.36
N SER A 276 -24.41 -34.78 24.37
CA SER A 276 -25.09 -35.40 23.23
C SER A 276 -25.35 -34.36 22.13
N SER A 277 -25.43 -34.78 20.87
CA SER A 277 -25.76 -33.91 19.73
C SER A 277 -27.09 -33.16 19.94
N GLU A 278 -28.07 -33.81 20.56
CA GLU A 278 -29.35 -33.19 20.93
C GLU A 278 -29.19 -32.08 21.98
N GLN A 279 -28.24 -32.22 22.90
CA GLN A 279 -27.97 -31.20 23.92
C GLN A 279 -27.33 -29.95 23.30
N VAL A 280 -26.50 -30.12 22.26
CA VAL A 280 -25.88 -29.01 21.53
C VAL A 280 -26.89 -28.31 20.62
N ALA A 281 -27.72 -29.08 19.89
CA ALA A 281 -28.76 -28.53 19.01
C ALA A 281 -29.84 -27.76 19.78
N ASN A 282 -29.99 -28.02 21.08
CA ASN A 282 -30.95 -27.31 21.92
C ASN A 282 -30.54 -25.90 22.34
N ASP A 283 -29.29 -25.46 22.09
CA ASP A 283 -28.86 -24.10 22.41
C ASP A 283 -29.60 -23.05 21.54
N PRO A 284 -30.19 -21.99 22.14
CA PRO A 284 -30.90 -20.94 21.42
C PRO A 284 -30.07 -20.27 20.32
N ARG A 285 -28.75 -20.14 20.53
CA ARG A 285 -27.84 -19.52 19.55
C ARG A 285 -27.66 -20.40 18.33
N VAL A 286 -27.51 -21.71 18.56
CA VAL A 286 -27.36 -22.70 17.49
C VAL A 286 -28.66 -22.79 16.69
N LYS A 287 -29.83 -22.78 17.37
CA LYS A 287 -31.14 -22.74 16.70
C LYS A 287 -31.33 -21.48 15.86
N LEU A 288 -31.01 -20.32 16.42
CA LEU A 288 -31.13 -19.04 15.71
C LEU A 288 -30.19 -19.00 14.50
N GLU A 289 -28.96 -19.47 14.66
CA GLU A 289 -27.99 -19.53 13.58
C GLU A 289 -28.43 -20.48 12.45
N GLN A 290 -28.92 -21.67 12.79
CA GLN A 290 -29.46 -22.62 11.81
C GLN A 290 -30.65 -22.04 11.05
N ALA A 291 -31.58 -21.37 11.75
CA ALA A 291 -32.72 -20.70 11.12
C ALA A 291 -32.27 -19.56 10.19
N LEU A 292 -31.27 -18.76 10.59
CA LEU A 292 -30.71 -17.68 9.77
C LEU A 292 -29.93 -18.22 8.56
N ARG A 293 -29.27 -19.38 8.66
CA ARG A 293 -28.66 -20.06 7.52
C ARG A 293 -29.70 -20.58 6.55
N GLN A 294 -30.77 -21.20 7.05
CA GLN A 294 -31.90 -21.64 6.22
C GLN A 294 -32.57 -20.48 5.48
N ALA A 295 -32.67 -19.32 6.12
CA ALA A 295 -33.18 -18.09 5.51
C ALA A 295 -32.16 -17.33 4.63
N GLY A 296 -30.90 -17.79 4.56
CA GLY A 296 -29.83 -17.13 3.80
C GLY A 296 -29.31 -15.81 4.39
N LEU A 297 -29.69 -15.45 5.62
CA LEU A 297 -29.41 -14.15 6.25
C LEU A 297 -28.20 -14.15 7.20
N HIS A 298 -27.52 -15.28 7.36
CA HIS A 298 -26.43 -15.47 8.33
C HIS A 298 -25.19 -14.56 8.12
N GLU A 299 -24.97 -14.04 6.90
CA GLU A 299 -23.86 -13.13 6.60
C GLU A 299 -24.12 -11.68 7.01
N ASN A 300 -25.38 -11.30 7.25
CA ASN A 300 -25.76 -9.94 7.61
C ASN A 300 -25.09 -9.55 8.94
N PRO A 301 -24.37 -8.40 9.02
CA PRO A 301 -23.80 -7.90 10.27
C PRO A 301 -24.83 -7.78 11.40
N TYR A 302 -26.07 -7.43 11.07
CA TYR A 302 -27.17 -7.37 12.03
C TYR A 302 -27.54 -8.76 12.57
N ALA A 303 -27.64 -9.77 11.71
CA ALA A 303 -27.92 -11.15 12.12
C ALA A 303 -26.79 -11.73 13.00
N ARG A 304 -25.53 -11.42 12.67
CA ARG A 304 -24.37 -11.78 13.51
C ARG A 304 -24.43 -11.12 14.89
N LYS A 305 -24.81 -9.85 14.94
CA LYS A 305 -25.01 -9.13 16.21
C LYS A 305 -26.16 -9.74 17.02
N MET A 306 -27.27 -10.13 16.39
CA MET A 306 -28.37 -10.82 17.06
C MET A 306 -27.95 -12.17 17.66
N ILE A 307 -27.15 -12.97 16.95
CA ILE A 307 -26.60 -14.23 17.47
C ILE A 307 -25.70 -13.97 18.70
N PHE A 308 -24.87 -12.93 18.64
CA PHE A 308 -24.01 -12.53 19.75
C PHE A 308 -24.82 -12.08 20.98
N ASP A 309 -25.86 -11.27 20.78
CA ASP A 309 -26.71 -10.74 21.84
C ASP A 309 -27.63 -11.81 22.46
N THR A 310 -27.85 -12.94 21.77
CA THR A 310 -28.67 -14.05 22.25
C THR A 310 -28.00 -14.74 23.44
N LYS A 311 -28.70 -14.78 24.59
CA LYS A 311 -28.19 -15.41 25.82
C LYS A 311 -28.36 -16.94 25.77
N PRO A 312 -27.40 -17.71 26.31
CA PRO A 312 -27.56 -19.15 26.43
C PRO A 312 -28.57 -19.47 27.54
N HIS A 313 -29.17 -20.67 27.54
CA HIS A 313 -30.15 -21.08 28.54
C HIS A 313 -29.66 -20.98 29.99
N ARG A 314 -28.35 -21.19 30.20
CA ARG A 314 -27.72 -21.01 31.50
C ARG A 314 -26.63 -19.95 31.35
N PRO A 315 -26.66 -18.87 32.15
CA PRO A 315 -25.57 -17.91 32.13
C PRO A 315 -24.26 -18.61 32.53
N PRO A 316 -23.11 -18.14 32.02
CA PRO A 316 -21.82 -18.63 32.46
C PRO A 316 -21.67 -18.42 33.96
N ARG A 317 -21.00 -19.36 34.62
CA ARG A 317 -20.76 -19.31 36.07
C ARG A 317 -19.86 -18.12 36.40
N LYS A 318 -20.15 -17.43 37.52
CA LYS A 318 -19.53 -16.13 37.90
C LYS A 318 -18.01 -16.18 38.11
N ASP A 319 -17.49 -17.35 38.47
CA ASP A 319 -16.07 -17.66 38.64
C ASP A 319 -15.33 -17.86 37.30
N MET A 320 -16.06 -17.99 36.19
CA MET A 320 -15.53 -18.36 34.87
C MET A 320 -15.62 -17.19 33.86
N GLU A 321 -15.23 -15.98 34.30
CA GLU A 321 -15.13 -14.82 33.41
C GLU A 321 -13.93 -14.97 32.45
N SER A 322 -14.20 -15.01 31.14
CA SER A 322 -13.14 -14.98 30.14
C SER A 322 -12.49 -13.58 30.10
N THR A 323 -11.19 -13.50 30.41
CA THR A 323 -10.40 -12.25 30.31
C THR A 323 -10.09 -11.83 28.87
N VAL A 324 -10.39 -12.69 27.90
CA VAL A 324 -10.06 -12.53 26.47
C VAL A 324 -10.71 -11.29 25.85
N PHE A 325 -11.93 -10.92 26.27
CA PHE A 325 -12.72 -9.87 25.62
C PHE A 325 -12.76 -8.54 26.39
N LYS A 326 -12.03 -8.39 27.52
CA LYS A 326 -12.01 -7.14 28.33
C LYS A 326 -11.20 -5.98 27.70
N LYS A 327 -10.77 -6.07 26.44
CA LYS A 327 -9.84 -5.11 25.79
C LYS A 327 -10.37 -4.42 24.52
N LEU A 328 -11.68 -4.29 24.35
CA LEU A 328 -12.26 -3.62 23.18
C LEU A 328 -12.97 -2.29 23.49
N ASP A 329 -12.85 -1.76 24.70
CA ASP A 329 -13.27 -0.39 25.03
C ASP A 329 -12.03 0.49 25.18
N LYS A 330 -11.50 0.97 24.05
CA LYS A 330 -10.67 2.17 23.96
C LYS A 330 -10.82 2.83 22.59
#